data_AF-A0A7Y2JSZ9-F1
#
_entry.id   AF-A0A7Y2JSZ9-F1
#
_cell.length_a   1.000
_cell.length_b   1.000
_cell.length_c   1.000
_cell.angle_alpha   90.00
_cell.angle_beta   90.00
_cell.angle_gamma   90.00
#
_symmetry.space_group_name_H-M   'P 1'
#
loop_
_entity.id
_entity.type
_entity.pdbx_description
1 polymer ?
#
loop_
_entity_poly.entity_id
_entity_poly.type
_entity_poly.pdbx_seq_one_letter_code
_entity_poly.pdbx_strand_id
1 'polypeptide(L)'
;MADFVELLRAALRGRYSIGRKLGEGGMAVVFRAKDERHDRSVALKVLRPDLASEIGAERFLREIKIAAKLTHPHILSLYDSGEADGFLFYVMPTMEGR
;
A
#
# COMPACT_ATOMS: atom_id res chain seq x y z
N MET A 1 -14.71 -7.98 3.96
CA MET A 1 -13.43 -7.61 4.62
C MET A 1 -12.47 -8.79 4.70
N ALA A 2 -12.88 -9.96 5.22
CA ALA A 2 -12.02 -11.15 5.24
C ALA A 2 -11.57 -11.57 3.83
N ASP A 3 -12.50 -11.59 2.88
CA ASP A 3 -12.23 -11.95 1.48
C ASP A 3 -11.19 -11.03 0.80
N PHE A 4 -11.33 -9.72 0.96
CA PHE A 4 -10.36 -8.73 0.46
C PHE A 4 -8.93 -8.98 0.97
N VAL A 5 -8.76 -9.26 2.27
CA VAL A 5 -7.43 -9.45 2.86
C VAL A 5 -6.80 -10.78 2.40
N GLU A 6 -7.60 -11.84 2.28
CA GLU A 6 -7.12 -13.14 1.78
C GLU A 6 -6.71 -13.07 0.31
N LEU A 7 -7.50 -12.40 -0.53
CA LEU A 7 -7.14 -12.15 -1.94
C LEU A 7 -5.87 -11.31 -2.06
N LEU A 8 -5.75 -10.24 -1.25
CA LEU A 8 -4.55 -9.41 -1.22
C LEU A 8 -3.30 -10.21 -0.77
N ARG A 9 -3.44 -11.08 0.23
CA ARG A 9 -2.37 -11.99 0.68
C ARG A 9 -1.94 -12.94 -0.42
N ALA A 10 -2.88 -13.47 -1.20
CA ALA A 10 -2.56 -14.30 -2.35
C ALA A 10 -1.80 -13.51 -3.42
N ALA A 11 -2.29 -12.33 -3.79
CA ALA A 11 -1.71 -11.47 -4.83
C ALA A 11 -0.29 -10.97 -4.52
N LEU A 12 0.02 -10.77 -3.24
CA LEU A 12 1.32 -10.26 -2.79
C LEU A 12 2.23 -11.32 -2.16
N ARG A 13 1.84 -12.60 -2.18
CA ARG A 13 2.64 -13.71 -1.67
C ARG A 13 4.05 -13.71 -2.27
N GLY A 14 5.07 -13.94 -1.45
CA GLY A 14 6.47 -13.95 -1.88
C GLY A 14 7.09 -12.55 -2.09
N ARG A 15 6.31 -11.48 -1.93
CA ARG A 15 6.79 -10.08 -2.02
C ARG A 15 6.54 -9.35 -0.70
N TYR A 16 5.29 -9.40 -0.24
CA TYR A 16 4.86 -8.72 0.98
C TYR A 16 3.98 -9.65 1.82
N SER A 17 4.44 -9.92 3.04
CA SER A 17 3.67 -10.66 4.03
C SER A 17 2.72 -9.71 4.76
N ILE A 18 1.40 -9.84 4.51
CA ILE A 18 0.37 -8.90 4.98
C ILE A 18 -0.01 -9.16 6.45
N GLY A 19 0.29 -8.20 7.31
CA GLY A 19 -0.02 -8.21 8.73
C GLY A 19 -1.30 -7.44 9.09
N ARG A 20 -1.29 -6.80 10.27
CA ARG A 20 -2.46 -6.08 10.78
C ARG A 20 -2.76 -4.81 9.99
N LYS A 21 -4.03 -4.43 9.93
CA LYS A 21 -4.46 -3.10 9.47
C LYS A 21 -3.92 -2.01 10.40
N LEU A 22 -3.38 -0.94 9.81
CA LEU A 22 -2.90 0.26 10.51
C LEU A 22 -3.93 1.40 10.44
N GLY A 23 -4.69 1.48 9.35
CA GLY A 23 -5.71 2.49 9.17
C GLY A 23 -6.53 2.26 7.91
N GLU A 24 -7.63 2.98 7.79
CA GLU A 24 -8.47 3.02 6.59
C GLU A 24 -8.89 4.47 6.34
N GLY A 25 -8.68 4.93 5.11
CA GLY A 25 -9.21 6.19 4.63
C GLY A 25 -10.36 5.94 3.64
N GLY A 26 -10.85 7.02 3.03
CA GLY A 26 -12.03 6.96 2.16
C GLY A 26 -11.89 6.03 0.94
N MET A 27 -10.69 5.81 0.40
CA MET A 27 -10.48 4.98 -0.81
C MET A 27 -9.53 3.78 -0.60
N ALA A 28 -8.73 3.79 0.46
CA ALA A 28 -7.61 2.87 0.61
C ALA A 28 -7.47 2.39 2.05
N VAL A 29 -6.90 1.19 2.20
CA VAL A 29 -6.55 0.59 3.50
C VAL A 29 -5.04 0.53 3.62
N VAL A 30 -4.53 0.81 4.81
CA VAL A 30 -3.09 0.70 5.11
C VAL A 30 -2.87 -0.50 6.01
N PHE A 31 -1.95 -1.37 5.63
CA PHE A 31 -1.52 -2.54 6.40
C PHE A 31 -0.06 -2.39 6.83
N ARG A 32 0.27 -2.96 7.99
CA ARG A 32 1.65 -3.33 8.29
C ARG A 32 1.94 -4.57 7.47
N ALA A 33 3.01 -4.55 6.70
CA ALA A 33 3.49 -5.71 5.95
C ALA A 33 4.98 -5.92 6.20
N LYS A 34 5.47 -7.12 5.92
CA LYS A 34 6.89 -7.42 5.84
C LYS A 34 7.29 -7.50 4.37
N ASP A 35 8.21 -6.64 3.95
CA ASP A 35 8.90 -6.73 2.66
C ASP A 35 9.86 -7.91 2.73
N GLU A 36 9.54 -9.01 2.05
CA GLU A 36 10.29 -10.27 2.14
C GLU A 36 11.63 -10.18 1.41
N ARG A 37 11.75 -9.27 0.42
CA ARG A 37 12.99 -9.08 -0.35
C ARG A 37 14.05 -8.33 0.43
N HIS A 38 13.62 -7.33 1.21
CA HIS A 38 14.52 -6.44 1.96
C HIS A 38 14.49 -6.68 3.47
N ASP A 39 13.76 -7.69 3.94
CA ASP A 39 13.61 -8.09 5.35
C ASP A 39 13.27 -6.92 6.30
N ARG A 40 12.29 -6.09 5.92
CA ARG A 40 11.89 -4.91 6.69
C ARG A 40 10.38 -4.77 6.87
N SER A 41 9.97 -4.11 7.96
CA SER A 41 8.57 -3.73 8.19
C SER A 41 8.23 -2.50 7.35
N VAL A 42 7.12 -2.55 6.62
CA VAL A 42 6.64 -1.47 5.73
C VAL A 42 5.16 -1.17 5.94
N ALA A 43 4.76 0.06 5.61
CA ALA A 43 3.36 0.43 5.48
C ALA A 43 2.95 0.23 4.02
N LEU A 44 2.00 -0.67 3.80
CA LEU A 44 1.45 -0.99 2.50
C LEU A 44 0.07 -0.35 2.39
N LYS A 45 -0.07 0.67 1.54
CA LYS A 45 -1.36 1.27 1.24
C LYS A 45 -1.93 0.66 -0.04
N VAL A 46 -3.17 0.18 0.03
CA VAL A 46 -3.83 -0.57 -1.03
C VAL A 46 -5.18 0.06 -1.34
N LEU A 47 -5.45 0.32 -2.63
CA LEU A 47 -6.75 0.78 -3.10
C LEU A 47 -7.80 -0.32 -2.90
N ARG A 48 -8.96 0.02 -2.36
CA ARG A 48 -10.05 -0.95 -2.20
C ARG A 48 -10.68 -1.26 -3.57
N PRO A 49 -10.84 -2.54 -3.97
CA PRO A 49 -11.44 -2.90 -5.25
C PRO A 49 -12.85 -2.33 -5.44
N ASP A 50 -13.65 -2.32 -4.36
CA ASP A 50 -15.02 -1.78 -4.37
C ASP A 50 -15.08 -0.27 -4.68
N LEU A 51 -13.95 0.43 -4.52
CA LEU A 51 -13.80 1.87 -4.71
C LEU A 51 -12.81 2.21 -5.83
N ALA A 52 -12.39 1.20 -6.61
CA ALA A 52 -11.51 1.34 -7.75
C ALA A 52 -12.24 1.90 -8.99
N SER A 53 -13.37 2.60 -8.81
CA SER A 53 -13.95 3.38 -9.90
C SER A 53 -12.89 4.31 -10.50
N GLU A 54 -13.08 4.70 -11.76
CA GLU A 54 -12.07 5.43 -12.54
C GLU A 54 -11.48 6.63 -11.77
N ILE A 55 -12.33 7.39 -11.06
CA ILE A 55 -11.93 8.54 -10.23
C ILE A 55 -11.02 8.11 -9.05
N GLY A 56 -11.32 7.00 -8.38
CA GLY A 56 -10.54 6.48 -7.26
C GLY A 56 -9.16 6.00 -7.70
N ALA A 57 -9.11 5.25 -8.80
CA ALA A 57 -7.85 4.77 -9.39
C ALA A 57 -6.96 5.93 -9.84
N GLU A 58 -7.50 6.91 -10.57
CA GLU A 58 -6.72 8.08 -11.02
C GLU A 58 -6.14 8.89 -9.86
N ARG A 59 -6.93 9.13 -8.80
CA ARG A 59 -6.46 9.83 -7.60
C ARG A 59 -5.35 9.05 -6.91
N PHE A 60 -5.49 7.74 -6.80
CA PHE A 60 -4.49 6.87 -6.18
C PHE A 60 -3.17 6.88 -6.98
N LEU A 61 -3.24 6.76 -8.30
CA LEU A 61 -2.08 6.86 -9.18
C LEU A 61 -1.41 8.25 -9.11
N ARG A 62 -2.21 9.30 -8.93
CA ARG A 62 -1.68 10.66 -8.72
C ARG A 62 -0.93 10.77 -7.39
N GLU A 63 -1.43 10.17 -6.31
CA GLU A 63 -0.71 10.11 -5.03
C GLU A 63 0.64 9.42 -5.19
N ILE A 64 0.69 8.27 -5.88
CA ILE A 64 1.94 7.55 -6.18
C ILE A 64 2.91 8.46 -6.93
N LYS A 65 2.47 9.12 -8.00
CA LYS A 65 3.32 10.03 -8.80
C LYS A 65 3.86 11.20 -7.98
N ILE A 66 3.07 11.73 -7.05
CA ILE A 66 3.51 12.81 -6.17
C ILE A 66 4.53 12.27 -5.16
N ALA A 67 4.22 11.18 -4.45
CA ALA A 67 5.10 10.58 -3.47
C ALA A 67 6.45 10.15 -4.07
N ALA A 68 6.46 9.60 -5.29
CA ALA A 68 7.66 9.21 -6.01
C ALA A 68 8.58 10.39 -6.38
N LYS A 69 8.03 11.60 -6.50
CA LYS A 69 8.79 12.82 -6.83
C LYS A 69 9.29 13.58 -5.61
N LEU A 70 8.75 13.29 -4.43
CA LEU A 70 9.11 14.00 -3.21
C LEU A 70 10.32 13.35 -2.55
N THR A 71 11.45 14.04 -2.57
CA THR A 71 12.64 13.71 -1.78
C THR A 71 12.90 14.84 -0.80
N HIS A 72 12.55 14.64 0.47
CA HIS A 72 12.77 15.61 1.53
C HIS A 72 12.91 14.89 2.89
N PRO A 73 13.79 15.35 3.81
CA PRO A 73 14.00 14.70 5.12
C PRO A 73 12.74 14.50 5.98
N HIS A 74 11.69 15.28 5.71
CA HIS A 74 10.42 15.25 6.46
C HIS A 74 9.24 14.65 5.67
N ILE A 75 9.49 14.11 4.48
CA ILE A 75 8.46 13.47 3.66
C ILE A 75 8.82 11.99 3.55
N LEU A 76 7.86 11.12 3.85
CA LEU A 76 8.04 9.68 3.70
C LEU A 76 8.27 9.36 2.23
N SER A 77 9.48 8.90 1.91
CA SER A 77 9.82 8.45 0.57
C SER A 77 9.07 7.17 0.23
N LEU A 78 8.64 7.08 -1.03
CA LEU A 78 8.08 5.85 -1.58
C LEU A 78 9.18 4.79 -1.73
N TYR A 79 8.94 3.58 -1.25
CA TYR A 79 9.83 2.43 -1.47
C TYR A 79 9.51 1.66 -2.74
N ASP A 80 8.22 1.46 -3.02
CA ASP A 80 7.74 0.68 -4.16
C ASP A 80 6.29 1.07 -4.48
N SER A 81 5.84 0.77 -5.69
CA SER A 81 4.43 0.84 -6.08
C SER A 81 4.16 -0.10 -7.24
N GLY A 82 2.95 -0.65 -7.30
CA GLY A 82 2.58 -1.48 -8.42
C GLY A 82 1.14 -1.96 -8.37
N GLU A 83 0.87 -2.95 -9.20
CA GLU A 83 -0.39 -3.65 -9.27
C GLU A 83 -0.15 -5.16 -9.11
N ALA A 84 -1.09 -5.85 -8.46
CA ALA A 84 -1.07 -7.29 -8.29
C ALA A 84 -2.49 -7.82 -8.30
N ASP A 85 -2.87 -8.68 -9.24
CA ASP A 85 -4.23 -9.24 -9.35
C ASP A 85 -5.35 -8.17 -9.20
N GLY A 86 -5.17 -7.00 -9.83
CA GLY A 86 -6.10 -5.87 -9.77
C GLY A 86 -5.99 -4.99 -8.51
N PHE A 87 -5.10 -5.32 -7.56
CA PHE A 87 -4.82 -4.48 -6.40
C PHE A 87 -3.74 -3.45 -6.71
N LEU A 88 -4.13 -2.18 -6.82
CA LEU A 88 -3.17 -1.06 -6.84
C LEU A 88 -2.64 -0.82 -5.42
N PHE A 89 -1.31 -0.76 -5.29
CA PHE A 89 -0.66 -0.54 -4.00
C PHE A 89 0.57 0.36 -4.11
N TYR A 90 0.94 0.93 -2.97
CA TYR A 90 2.25 1.55 -2.80
C TYR A 90 2.80 1.34 -1.39
N VAL A 91 4.12 1.37 -1.27
CA VAL A 91 4.88 0.97 -0.10
C VAL A 91 5.68 2.16 0.41
N MET A 92 5.63 2.39 1.72
CA MET A 92 6.35 3.48 2.39
C MET A 92 6.91 2.99 3.74
N PRO A 93 7.87 3.72 4.34
CA PRO A 93 8.35 3.41 5.68
C PRO A 93 7.19 3.31 6.68
N THR A 94 7.23 2.33 7.59
CA THR A 94 6.33 2.36 8.74
C THR A 94 6.76 3.48 9.69
N MET A 95 5.87 4.44 9.92
CA MET A 95 5.97 5.31 11.09
C MET A 95 5.51 4.49 12.30
N GLU A 96 6.43 3.98 13.10
CA GLU A 96 6.07 3.53 14.44
C GLU A 96 5.68 4.77 15.23
N GLY A 97 4.37 4.98 15.40
CA GLY A 97 3.89 5.97 16.35
C GLY A 97 4.45 5.61 17.71
N ARG A 98 5.23 6.53 18.30
CA ARG A 98 5.42 6.56 19.74
C ARG A 98 4.10 6.92 20.41
#